data_AF-A0A6V7PHP8-F1
#
_entry.id   AF-A0A6V7PHP8-F1
#
_cell.length_a   1.000
_cell.length_b   1.000
_cell.length_c   1.000
_cell.angle_alpha   90.00
_cell.angle_beta   90.00
_cell.angle_gamma   90.00
#
_symmetry.space_group_name_H-M   'P 1'
#
loop_
_entity.id
_entity.type
_entity.pdbx_description
1 polymer ?
#
loop_
_entity_poly.entity_id
_entity_poly.type
_entity_poly.pdbx_seq_one_letter_code
_entity_poly.pdbx_strand_id
1 'polypeptide(L)'
;MDQASVSEAYIFGDQATSDITICLQNKDDRPEWFHCHSPILIKKSRFFSDQLVNHNNTSLTLEFNRCIEVQCPKSDYDHYVKLLNLLYLSEESLLGSFDSVKSTLGILRASISLQCESIIQNCIEYLEAVPWDEKEEEDILSLVPSLGPRAFPILARVNPVNNNSVKNVFLSAIRFATNMESPPLPS
;
A
#
# COMPACT_ATOMS: atom_id res chain seq x y z
N MET A 1 16.75 8.46 -23.78
CA MET A 1 16.21 9.83 -23.95
C MET A 1 15.01 9.64 -24.86
N ASP A 2 13.76 9.56 -24.40
CA ASP A 2 13.09 10.35 -23.37
C ASP A 2 12.13 9.49 -22.54
N GLN A 3 12.32 9.41 -21.22
CA GLN A 3 11.39 8.72 -20.31
C GLN A 3 10.67 9.70 -19.36
N ALA A 4 10.89 11.00 -19.54
CA ALA A 4 10.37 12.04 -18.64
C ALA A 4 8.99 12.63 -19.03
N SER A 5 8.37 12.27 -20.16
CA SER A 5 7.26 13.10 -20.71
C SER A 5 5.85 12.52 -20.63
N VAL A 6 5.64 11.25 -20.27
CA VAL A 6 4.30 10.64 -20.39
C VAL A 6 3.37 11.03 -19.24
N SER A 7 3.91 11.20 -18.03
CA SER A 7 3.11 11.54 -16.85
C SER A 7 2.65 13.00 -16.83
N GLU A 8 3.45 13.91 -17.39
CA GLU A 8 3.14 15.36 -17.43
C GLU A 8 2.02 15.70 -18.43
N ALA A 9 1.70 14.79 -19.36
CA ALA A 9 0.74 15.02 -20.44
C ALA A 9 -0.70 14.65 -20.09
N TYR A 10 -0.92 13.88 -19.01
CA TYR A 10 -2.25 13.37 -18.68
C TYR A 10 -2.71 13.83 -17.31
N ILE A 11 -4.00 14.17 -17.21
CA ILE A 11 -4.64 14.60 -15.97
C ILE A 11 -5.71 13.56 -15.62
N PHE A 12 -5.70 13.10 -14.36
CA PHE A 12 -6.71 12.16 -13.87
C PHE A 12 -8.11 12.78 -13.98
N GLY A 13 -9.07 12.02 -14.54
CA GLY A 13 -10.45 12.49 -14.72
C GLY A 13 -10.68 13.37 -15.95
N ASP A 14 -9.67 13.64 -16.79
CA ASP A 14 -9.87 14.41 -18.03
C ASP A 14 -10.69 13.59 -19.05
N GLN A 15 -11.98 13.92 -19.16
CA GLN A 15 -12.92 13.28 -20.07
C GLN A 15 -12.57 13.49 -21.55
N ALA A 16 -11.86 14.58 -21.89
CA ALA A 16 -11.58 14.90 -23.28
C ALA A 16 -10.53 13.98 -23.90
N THR A 17 -9.60 13.47 -23.07
CA THR A 17 -8.43 12.71 -23.52
C THR A 17 -8.41 11.26 -23.03
N SER A 18 -9.27 10.91 -22.08
CA SER A 18 -9.38 9.54 -21.54
C SER A 18 -9.90 8.54 -22.57
N ASP A 19 -9.26 7.38 -22.63
CA ASP A 19 -9.60 6.28 -23.54
C ASP A 19 -10.18 5.05 -22.82
N ILE A 20 -10.30 5.11 -21.49
CA ILE A 20 -10.79 4.02 -20.64
C ILE A 20 -11.51 4.57 -19.41
N THR A 21 -12.49 3.81 -18.91
CA THR A 21 -13.15 4.08 -17.63
C THR A 21 -12.89 2.98 -16.61
N ILE A 22 -12.63 3.35 -15.37
CA ILE A 22 -12.57 2.43 -14.23
C ILE A 22 -13.86 2.55 -13.44
N CYS A 23 -14.52 1.43 -13.16
CA CYS A 23 -15.71 1.39 -12.33
C CYS A 23 -15.35 0.85 -10.95
N LEU A 24 -15.65 1.64 -9.91
CA LEU A 24 -15.57 1.23 -8.50
C LEU A 24 -16.96 1.21 -7.89
N GLN A 25 -17.20 0.30 -6.95
CA GLN A 25 -18.41 0.36 -6.12
C GLN A 25 -18.13 1.25 -4.91
N ASN A 26 -18.95 2.29 -4.74
CA ASN A 26 -18.84 3.18 -3.60
C ASN A 26 -19.40 2.54 -2.32
N LYS A 27 -19.35 3.28 -1.21
CA LYS A 27 -19.79 2.80 0.11
C LYS A 27 -21.27 2.40 0.17
N ASP A 28 -22.08 2.94 -0.74
CA ASP A 28 -23.52 2.69 -0.88
C ASP A 28 -23.86 1.62 -1.94
N ASP A 29 -22.88 0.82 -2.38
CA ASP A 29 -23.02 -0.19 -3.45
C ASP A 29 -23.40 0.40 -4.82
N ARG A 30 -23.12 1.70 -5.04
CA ARG A 30 -23.39 2.35 -6.33
C ARG A 30 -22.11 2.36 -7.18
N PRO A 31 -22.22 2.03 -8.48
CA PRO A 31 -21.10 2.15 -9.39
C PRO A 31 -20.75 3.63 -9.61
N GLU A 32 -19.46 3.94 -9.53
CA GLU A 32 -18.86 5.22 -9.90
C GLU A 32 -17.77 5.01 -10.94
N TRP A 33 -17.76 5.84 -11.99
CA TRP A 33 -16.86 5.72 -13.13
C TRP A 33 -15.81 6.83 -13.12
N PHE A 34 -14.55 6.42 -13.32
CA PHE A 34 -13.39 7.30 -13.34
C PHE A 34 -12.76 7.28 -14.72
N HIS A 35 -12.65 8.45 -15.34
CA HIS A 35 -12.01 8.63 -16.64
C HIS A 35 -10.49 8.55 -16.49
N CYS A 36 -9.90 7.59 -17.19
CA CYS A 36 -8.50 7.22 -17.07
C CYS A 36 -7.84 7.06 -18.45
N HIS A 37 -6.53 6.83 -18.41
CA HIS A 37 -5.66 6.75 -19.58
C HIS A 37 -4.94 5.40 -19.56
N SER A 38 -5.23 4.54 -20.54
CA SER A 38 -4.62 3.21 -20.66
C SER A 38 -3.08 3.26 -20.59
N PRO A 39 -2.37 4.23 -21.22
CA PRO A 39 -0.92 4.31 -21.11
C PRO A 39 -0.40 4.47 -19.67
N ILE A 40 -1.11 5.22 -18.82
CA ILE A 40 -0.76 5.41 -17.40
C ILE A 40 -1.04 4.12 -16.63
N LEU A 41 -2.24 3.56 -16.79
CA LEU A 41 -2.65 2.36 -16.08
C LEU A 41 -1.75 1.16 -16.38
N ILE A 42 -1.47 0.89 -17.67
CA ILE A 42 -0.60 -0.21 -18.10
C ILE A 42 0.82 -0.03 -17.53
N LYS A 43 1.35 1.19 -17.55
CA LYS A 43 2.71 1.48 -17.08
C LYS A 43 2.84 1.30 -15.56
N LYS A 44 1.82 1.71 -14.80
CA LYS A 44 1.89 1.84 -13.33
C LYS A 44 1.25 0.67 -12.57
N SER A 45 0.52 -0.22 -13.25
CA SER A 45 -0.18 -1.34 -12.62
C SER A 45 -0.14 -2.58 -13.51
N ARG A 46 0.40 -3.68 -12.97
CA ARG A 46 0.38 -4.97 -13.66
C ARG A 46 -1.04 -5.51 -13.81
N PHE A 47 -1.90 -5.31 -12.80
CA PHE A 47 -3.31 -5.70 -12.86
C PHE A 47 -4.00 -5.08 -14.08
N PHE A 48 -3.86 -3.76 -14.28
CA PHE A 48 -4.49 -3.10 -15.43
C PHE A 48 -3.86 -3.49 -16.75
N SER A 49 -2.54 -3.70 -16.80
CA SER A 49 -1.87 -4.26 -17.97
C SER A 49 -2.48 -5.60 -18.38
N ASP A 50 -2.61 -6.53 -17.42
CA ASP A 50 -3.13 -7.88 -17.68
C ASP A 50 -4.62 -7.84 -18.10
N GLN A 51 -5.43 -7.01 -17.43
CA GLN A 51 -6.84 -6.79 -17.78
C GLN A 51 -7.01 -6.26 -19.21
N LEU A 52 -6.22 -5.27 -19.62
CA LEU A 52 -6.33 -4.65 -20.93
C LEU A 52 -5.87 -5.56 -22.06
N VAL A 53 -4.81 -6.36 -21.83
CA VAL A 53 -4.38 -7.39 -22.79
C VAL A 53 -5.48 -8.44 -22.98
N ASN A 54 -6.09 -8.91 -21.89
CA ASN A 54 -7.18 -9.89 -21.97
C ASN A 54 -8.41 -9.33 -22.69
N HIS A 55 -8.79 -8.08 -22.42
CA HIS A 55 -9.93 -7.41 -23.06
C HIS A 55 -9.76 -7.27 -24.58
N ASN A 56 -8.54 -7.00 -25.04
CA ASN A 56 -8.24 -6.93 -26.47
C ASN A 56 -8.33 -8.28 -27.18
N ASN A 57 -8.09 -9.39 -26.47
CA ASN A 57 -8.19 -10.74 -27.02
C ASN A 57 -9.63 -11.26 -27.09
N THR A 58 -10.53 -10.74 -26.25
CA THR A 58 -11.93 -11.18 -26.15
C THR A 58 -12.91 -10.33 -26.97
N SER A 59 -12.57 -9.07 -27.28
CA SER A 59 -13.48 -8.15 -27.97
C SER A 59 -13.26 -8.15 -29.49
N LEU A 60 -13.91 -9.08 -30.19
CA LEU A 60 -14.02 -9.07 -31.66
C LEU A 60 -15.28 -8.34 -32.17
N THR A 61 -16.12 -7.75 -31.31
CA THR A 61 -17.45 -7.30 -31.76
C THR A 61 -18.03 -5.99 -31.19
N LEU A 62 -17.48 -5.32 -30.17
CA LEU A 62 -18.05 -4.06 -29.68
C LEU A 62 -16.96 -3.05 -29.28
N GLU A 63 -16.83 -2.01 -30.10
CA GLU A 63 -15.91 -0.86 -29.99
C GLU A 63 -16.32 0.18 -28.92
N PHE A 64 -17.40 -0.07 -28.15
CA PHE A 64 -17.93 0.92 -27.21
C PHE A 64 -17.73 0.47 -25.76
N ASN A 65 -16.94 1.27 -25.05
CA ASN A 65 -16.59 1.24 -23.62
C ASN A 65 -15.61 0.16 -23.18
N ARG A 66 -14.31 0.47 -23.28
CA ARG A 66 -13.29 -0.10 -22.39
C ARG A 66 -13.62 0.35 -20.96
N CYS A 67 -14.33 -0.49 -20.22
CA CYS A 67 -14.64 -0.30 -18.82
C CYS A 67 -14.02 -1.45 -18.02
N ILE A 68 -13.23 -1.14 -17.00
CA ILE A 68 -12.69 -2.13 -16.08
C ILE A 68 -13.38 -1.97 -14.74
N GLU A 69 -14.09 -3.02 -14.33
CA GLU A 69 -14.63 -3.11 -12.99
C GLU A 69 -13.54 -3.57 -12.01
N VAL A 70 -13.32 -2.78 -10.97
CA VAL A 70 -12.37 -3.08 -9.91
C VAL A 70 -13.14 -3.40 -8.64
N GLN A 71 -12.94 -4.62 -8.15
CA GLN A 71 -13.48 -5.04 -6.86
C GLN A 71 -12.63 -4.43 -5.74
N CYS A 72 -13.26 -3.64 -4.88
CA CYS A 72 -12.60 -3.06 -3.72
C CYS A 72 -13.49 -3.18 -2.46
N PRO A 73 -12.90 -3.41 -1.28
CA PRO A 73 -13.65 -3.34 -0.02
C PRO A 73 -14.21 -1.93 0.20
N LYS A 74 -15.46 -1.84 0.68
CA LYS A 74 -16.11 -0.54 0.99
C LYS A 74 -15.29 0.35 1.93
N SER A 75 -14.61 -0.27 2.89
CA SER A 75 -13.75 0.43 3.86
C SER A 75 -12.53 1.09 3.19
N ASP A 76 -12.13 0.60 2.02
CA ASP A 76 -10.97 1.07 1.28
C ASP A 76 -11.34 1.87 0.02
N TYR A 77 -12.63 2.13 -0.23
CA TYR A 77 -13.10 2.87 -1.41
C TYR A 77 -12.32 4.17 -1.65
N ASP A 78 -12.25 5.04 -0.62
CA ASP A 78 -11.56 6.33 -0.73
C ASP A 78 -10.05 6.15 -1.05
N HIS A 79 -9.44 5.06 -0.56
CA HIS A 79 -8.05 4.74 -0.83
C HIS A 79 -7.83 4.23 -2.26
N TYR A 80 -8.79 3.53 -2.86
CA TYR A 80 -8.75 3.16 -4.27
C TYR A 80 -8.88 4.40 -5.15
N VAL A 81 -9.78 5.34 -4.83
CA VAL A 81 -9.89 6.62 -5.54
C VAL A 81 -8.60 7.42 -5.43
N LYS A 82 -8.05 7.55 -4.21
CA LYS A 82 -6.75 8.22 -3.98
C LYS A 82 -5.64 7.53 -4.78
N LEU A 83 -5.58 6.20 -4.77
CA LEU A 83 -4.61 5.42 -5.55
C LEU A 83 -4.70 5.72 -7.05
N LEU A 84 -5.91 5.75 -7.64
CA LEU A 84 -6.08 6.07 -9.06
C LEU A 84 -5.50 7.45 -9.39
N ASN A 85 -5.71 8.44 -8.53
CA ASN A 85 -5.10 9.76 -8.68
C ASN A 85 -3.56 9.72 -8.55
N LEU A 86 -3.02 8.94 -7.60
CA LEU A 86 -1.57 8.78 -7.40
C LEU A 86 -0.87 8.20 -8.63
N LEU A 87 -1.53 7.37 -9.45
CA LEU A 87 -0.93 6.81 -10.67
C LEU A 87 -0.50 7.89 -11.68
N TYR A 88 -1.09 9.08 -11.61
CA TYR A 88 -0.81 10.23 -12.48
C TYR A 88 0.32 11.12 -11.97
N LEU A 89 0.77 10.94 -10.72
CA LEU A 89 1.81 11.76 -10.14
C LEU A 89 3.21 11.34 -10.60
N SER A 90 4.11 12.33 -10.65
CA SER A 90 5.55 12.08 -10.76
C SER A 90 6.08 11.41 -9.48
N GLU A 91 7.23 10.75 -9.55
CA GLU A 91 7.83 10.10 -8.38
C GLU A 91 8.17 11.13 -7.29
N GLU A 92 8.59 12.34 -7.67
CA GLU A 92 8.86 13.44 -6.73
C GLU A 92 7.59 13.91 -6.02
N SER A 93 6.45 13.93 -6.73
CA SER A 93 5.16 14.35 -6.18
C SER A 93 4.52 13.27 -5.30
N LEU A 94 4.81 11.99 -5.57
CA LEU A 94 4.30 10.86 -4.80
C LEU A 94 4.76 10.90 -3.34
N LEU A 95 6.05 11.16 -3.09
CA LEU A 95 6.62 11.19 -1.73
C LEU A 95 5.89 12.20 -0.82
N GLY A 96 5.48 13.35 -1.36
CA GLY A 96 4.75 14.37 -0.62
C GLY A 96 3.24 14.13 -0.48
N SER A 97 2.71 13.06 -1.07
CA SER A 97 1.25 12.80 -1.12
C SER A 97 0.73 11.91 0.02
N PHE A 98 1.62 11.38 0.85
CA PHE A 98 1.30 10.55 2.01
C PHE A 98 1.26 11.40 3.28
N ASP A 99 0.15 11.32 4.02
CA ASP A 99 -0.22 12.27 5.07
C ASP A 99 -0.48 11.62 6.43
N SER A 100 -0.83 10.33 6.47
CA SER A 100 -1.01 9.58 7.72
C SER A 100 -0.74 8.09 7.53
N VAL A 101 -0.34 7.40 8.60
CA VAL A 101 -0.17 5.93 8.60
C VAL A 101 -1.46 5.25 8.16
N LYS A 102 -2.62 5.66 8.71
CA LYS A 102 -3.93 5.11 8.36
C LYS A 102 -4.23 5.22 6.85
N SER A 103 -4.06 6.40 6.26
CA SER A 103 -4.29 6.59 4.82
C SER A 103 -3.29 5.77 4.00
N THR A 104 -2.01 5.75 4.39
CA THR A 104 -0.97 5.01 3.68
C THR A 104 -1.20 3.51 3.72
N LEU A 105 -1.67 2.96 4.84
CA LEU A 105 -2.05 1.55 4.94
C LEU A 105 -3.21 1.19 4.01
N GLY A 106 -4.22 2.07 3.90
CA GLY A 106 -5.31 1.88 2.95
C GLY A 106 -4.83 1.89 1.49
N ILE A 107 -3.95 2.83 1.14
CA ILE A 107 -3.33 2.91 -0.19
C ILE A 107 -2.43 1.70 -0.45
N LEU A 108 -1.72 1.21 0.57
CA LEU A 108 -0.88 0.02 0.47
C LEU A 108 -1.71 -1.23 0.15
N ARG A 109 -2.84 -1.43 0.82
CA ARG A 109 -3.76 -2.54 0.51
C ARG A 109 -4.30 -2.45 -0.92
N ALA A 110 -4.74 -1.25 -1.32
CA ALA A 110 -5.24 -1.01 -2.67
C ALA A 110 -4.14 -1.25 -3.73
N SER A 111 -2.92 -0.79 -3.48
CA SER A 111 -1.79 -0.93 -4.40
C SER A 111 -1.29 -2.37 -4.51
N ILE A 112 -1.34 -3.17 -3.44
CA ILE A 112 -1.12 -4.62 -3.50
C ILE A 112 -2.19 -5.29 -4.36
N SER A 113 -3.47 -4.96 -4.13
CA SER A 113 -4.60 -5.52 -4.90
C SER A 113 -4.49 -5.20 -6.39
N LEU A 114 -4.04 -4.00 -6.75
CA LEU A 114 -3.87 -3.55 -8.13
C LEU A 114 -2.44 -3.73 -8.66
N GLN A 115 -1.55 -4.37 -7.89
CA GLN A 115 -0.18 -4.66 -8.28
C GLN A 115 0.58 -3.42 -8.80
N CYS A 116 0.48 -2.31 -8.05
CA CYS A 116 1.14 -1.04 -8.34
C CYS A 116 2.48 -0.95 -7.61
N GLU A 117 3.51 -1.65 -8.12
CA GLU A 117 4.78 -1.88 -7.41
C GLU A 117 5.50 -0.58 -6.95
N SER A 118 5.50 0.49 -7.76
CA SER A 118 6.14 1.75 -7.34
C SER A 118 5.42 2.39 -6.15
N ILE A 119 4.09 2.32 -6.11
CA ILE A 119 3.30 2.88 -5.01
C ILE A 119 3.42 2.00 -3.76
N ILE A 120 3.51 0.68 -3.90
CA ILE A 120 3.82 -0.25 -2.80
C ILE A 120 5.14 0.17 -2.14
N GLN A 121 6.19 0.40 -2.94
CA GLN A 121 7.49 0.79 -2.46
C GLN A 121 7.47 2.14 -1.73
N ASN A 122 6.83 3.16 -2.33
CA ASN A 122 6.66 4.48 -1.69
C ASN A 122 5.88 4.40 -0.36
N CYS A 123 4.84 3.56 -0.28
CA CYS A 123 4.10 3.35 0.97
C CYS A 123 4.99 2.74 2.06
N ILE A 124 5.85 1.77 1.70
CA ILE A 124 6.78 1.14 2.65
C ILE A 124 7.80 2.15 3.15
N GLU A 125 8.38 2.96 2.27
CA GLU A 125 9.34 4.01 2.63
C GLU A 125 8.71 5.05 3.56
N TYR A 126 7.48 5.48 3.27
CA TYR A 126 6.74 6.37 4.16
C TYR A 126 6.53 5.73 5.55
N LEU A 127 6.01 4.49 5.59
CA LEU A 127 5.73 3.79 6.83
C LEU A 127 7.01 3.56 7.64
N GLU A 128 8.13 3.24 6.99
CA GLU A 128 9.44 3.12 7.63
C GLU A 128 9.92 4.45 8.25
N ALA A 129 9.59 5.60 7.65
CA ALA A 129 10.11 6.89 8.09
C ALA A 129 9.29 7.57 9.21
N VAL A 130 7.99 7.30 9.33
CA VAL A 130 7.09 8.01 10.26
C VAL A 130 6.95 7.33 11.63
N PRO A 131 6.79 8.05 12.75
CA PRO A 131 6.47 7.42 14.03
C PRO A 131 5.12 6.70 13.98
N TRP A 132 4.96 5.66 14.81
CA TRP A 132 3.71 4.90 14.93
C TRP A 132 3.24 4.93 16.39
N ASP A 133 1.92 5.02 16.59
CA ASP A 133 1.32 4.60 17.86
C ASP A 133 1.14 3.07 17.93
N GLU A 134 0.69 2.57 19.08
CA GLU A 134 0.51 1.13 19.32
C GLU A 134 -0.52 0.51 18.35
N LYS A 135 -1.60 1.24 18.04
CA LYS A 135 -2.66 0.74 17.14
C LYS A 135 -2.16 0.71 15.69
N GLU A 136 -1.42 1.73 15.29
CA GLU A 136 -0.78 1.83 14.00
C GLU A 136 0.25 0.72 13.80
N GLU A 137 1.06 0.40 14.81
CA GLU A 137 2.00 -0.72 14.77
C GLU A 137 1.28 -2.05 14.54
N GLU A 138 0.21 -2.34 15.30
CA GLU A 138 -0.61 -3.54 15.09
C GLU A 138 -1.14 -3.63 13.65
N ASP A 139 -1.67 -2.52 13.14
CA ASP A 139 -2.26 -2.46 11.80
C ASP A 139 -1.19 -2.64 10.71
N ILE A 140 0.01 -2.08 10.89
CA ILE A 140 1.16 -2.27 10.00
C ILE A 140 1.60 -3.74 10.00
N LEU A 141 1.78 -4.32 11.19
CA LEU A 141 2.23 -5.70 11.35
C LEU A 141 1.22 -6.70 10.76
N SER A 142 -0.07 -6.36 10.76
CA SER A 142 -1.10 -7.18 10.10
C SER A 142 -0.90 -7.34 8.59
N LEU A 143 -0.23 -6.38 7.93
CA LEU A 143 0.02 -6.41 6.48
C LEU A 143 1.34 -7.09 6.10
N VAL A 144 2.28 -7.26 7.03
CA VAL A 144 3.59 -7.87 6.79
C VAL A 144 3.51 -9.21 6.02
N PRO A 145 2.60 -10.15 6.35
CA PRO A 145 2.50 -11.41 5.61
C PRO A 145 2.22 -11.23 4.11
N SER A 146 1.49 -10.17 3.73
CA SER A 146 1.17 -9.86 2.32
C SER A 146 2.34 -9.19 1.56
N LEU A 147 3.28 -8.60 2.28
CA LEU A 147 4.42 -7.86 1.71
C LEU A 147 5.63 -8.77 1.44
N GLY A 148 5.77 -9.87 2.17
CA GLY A 148 6.91 -10.77 2.05
C GLY A 148 8.24 -10.05 2.36
N PRO A 149 9.32 -10.27 1.58
CA PRO A 149 10.62 -9.61 1.82
C PRO A 149 10.57 -8.08 1.81
N ARG A 150 9.60 -7.47 1.12
CA ARG A 150 9.42 -6.02 1.09
C ARG A 150 9.10 -5.42 2.46
N ALA A 151 8.64 -6.23 3.42
CA ALA A 151 8.40 -5.78 4.79
C ALA A 151 9.67 -5.59 5.62
N PHE A 152 10.86 -5.99 5.15
CA PHE A 152 12.08 -5.91 5.96
C PHE A 152 12.41 -4.53 6.53
N PRO A 153 12.25 -3.41 5.80
CA PRO A 153 12.52 -2.09 6.37
C PRO A 153 11.59 -1.75 7.54
N ILE A 154 10.31 -2.12 7.43
CA ILE A 154 9.32 -1.98 8.51
C ILE A 154 9.69 -2.89 9.70
N LEU A 155 10.02 -4.15 9.43
CA LEU A 155 10.37 -5.13 10.47
C LEU A 155 11.65 -4.78 11.22
N ALA A 156 12.58 -4.04 10.60
CA ALA A 156 13.79 -3.57 11.26
C ALA A 156 13.51 -2.62 12.43
N ARG A 157 12.34 -1.95 12.45
CA ARG A 157 11.95 -1.04 13.54
C ARG A 157 11.48 -1.76 14.80
N VAL A 158 10.82 -2.90 14.65
CA VAL A 158 10.27 -3.69 15.77
C VAL A 158 11.22 -4.79 16.22
N ASN A 159 12.15 -5.22 15.36
CA ASN A 159 13.10 -6.24 15.73
C ASN A 159 14.18 -5.69 16.68
N PRO A 160 14.49 -6.42 17.77
CA PRO A 160 15.58 -6.03 18.63
C PRO A 160 16.90 -6.08 17.87
N VAL A 161 17.69 -5.02 18.01
CA VAL A 161 19.02 -4.87 17.37
C VAL A 161 19.95 -6.05 17.70
N ASN A 162 19.78 -6.69 18.86
CA ASN A 162 20.53 -7.89 19.24
C ASN A 162 19.70 -8.82 20.14
N ASN A 163 19.25 -9.94 19.57
CA ASN A 163 18.52 -10.99 20.29
C ASN A 163 19.30 -11.54 21.51
N ASN A 164 20.63 -11.64 21.43
CA ASN A 164 21.44 -12.10 22.57
C ASN A 164 21.44 -11.07 23.71
N SER A 165 21.49 -9.78 23.40
CA SER A 165 21.43 -8.73 24.41
C SER A 165 20.08 -8.76 25.14
N VAL A 166 18.97 -8.88 24.40
CA VAL A 166 17.63 -9.01 24.98
C VAL A 166 17.54 -10.24 25.88
N LYS A 167 18.00 -11.40 25.39
CA LYS A 167 18.06 -12.64 26.18
C LYS A 167 18.86 -12.48 27.48
N ASN A 168 20.02 -11.81 27.42
CA ASN A 168 20.86 -11.59 28.59
C ASN A 168 20.20 -10.68 29.63
N VAL A 169 19.46 -9.66 29.20
CA VAL A 169 18.66 -8.81 30.11
C VAL A 169 17.58 -9.63 30.81
N PHE A 170 16.80 -10.42 30.06
CA PHE A 170 15.78 -11.30 30.65
C PHE A 170 16.39 -12.32 31.63
N LEU A 171 17.49 -12.96 31.28
CA LEU A 171 18.21 -13.90 32.16
C LEU A 171 18.70 -13.21 33.44
N SER A 172 19.19 -11.98 33.33
CA SER A 172 19.66 -11.20 34.49
C SER A 172 18.51 -10.84 35.43
N ALA A 173 17.36 -10.43 34.88
CA ALA A 173 16.17 -10.10 35.66
C ALA A 173 15.60 -11.33 36.40
N ILE A 174 15.55 -12.49 35.73
CA ILE A 174 15.13 -13.75 36.36
C ILE A 174 16.07 -14.10 37.51
N ARG A 175 17.39 -14.09 37.27
CA ARG A 175 18.38 -14.40 38.30
C ARG A 175 18.29 -13.47 39.50
N PHE A 176 18.05 -12.18 39.26
CA PHE A 176 17.84 -11.20 40.33
C PHE A 176 16.60 -11.52 41.16
N ALA A 177 15.47 -11.83 40.52
CA ALA A 177 14.23 -12.18 41.21
C ALA A 177 14.35 -13.50 42.01
N THR A 178 15.07 -14.49 41.48
CA THR A 178 15.24 -15.79 42.17
C THR A 178 16.30 -15.78 43.26
N ASN A 179 17.20 -14.80 43.26
CA ASN A 179 18.24 -14.64 44.29
C ASN A 179 17.84 -13.70 45.43
N MET A 180 16.60 -13.19 45.43
CA MET A 180 16.03 -12.53 46.60
C MET A 180 15.77 -13.59 47.68
N GLU A 181 16.77 -13.83 48.53
CA GLU A 181 16.70 -14.76 49.65
C GLU A 181 15.47 -14.45 50.53
N SER A 182 14.72 -15.50 50.86
CA SER A 182 13.68 -15.48 51.89
C SER A 182 14.26 -14.97 53.22
N PRO A 183 13.57 -14.06 53.92
CA PRO A 183 14.09 -13.44 55.14
C PRO A 183 14.40 -14.53 56.20
N PRO A 184 15.49 -14.37 56.98
CA PRO A 184 15.86 -15.35 57.99
C PRO A 184 14.73 -15.50 59.02
N LEU A 185 14.35 -16.74 59.31
CA LEU A 185 13.35 -17.05 60.33
C LEU A 185 13.85 -16.60 61.71
N PRO A 186 13.02 -15.91 62.51
CA PRO A 186 13.42 -15.44 63.83
C PRO A 186 13.61 -16.63 64.78
N SER A 187 14.75 -16.66 65.45
CA SER A 187 15.14 -17.62 66.50
C SER A 187 14.48 -17.34 67.84
#